data_AF-A0A212CR75-F1
#
_entry.id   AF-A0A212CR75-F1
#
_cell.length_a   1.000
_cell.length_b   1.000
_cell.length_c   1.000
_cell.angle_alpha   90.00
_cell.angle_beta   90.00
_cell.angle_gamma   90.00
#
_symmetry.space_group_name_H-M   'P 1'
#
loop_
_entity.id
_entity.type
_entity.pdbx_description
1 polymer ?
#
loop_
_entity_poly.entity_id
_entity_poly.type
_entity_poly.pdbx_seq_one_letter_code
_entity_poly.pdbx_strand_id
1 'polypeptide(L)'
;IHKFQGQILHSQEYKIPAGFQGKRVLVIGLGNTGGDIAVELSRTAAQVLLSTRTGTWVINRSSDGGYPFNMMVLRRHHNFIAQVLPSCILKWIQERRLNKRFNHANYGLNITKGKKPKKIVNDELPTCILCGTVTIKTSVKEFTETSAVFEDGTVEENIDVVIFTTGYTYSFPFFEEPLKTLCTKKIFLYKLVFPSNLEKTTLAMIGFISLTGSILAGTELQARWATRVFKGLCKIPPSQKLMAEAMKKEQLIERGLMKDPGVDKLDYISYLDDLASFIGVKPNVPLLFIKDPRLAWEVFFGPCTPYQYRLMGPGKWDGARNAILTQWDRTLKPLKTRTVPGSFKPASVSHYLKAWGAPILLASLLLIYKSSFFLK
;
A
#
# COMPACT_ATOMS: atom_id res chain seq x y z
N ILE A 1 -17.94 24.74 -10.37
CA ILE A 1 -17.71 24.94 -8.93
C ILE A 1 -17.69 26.42 -8.54
N HIS A 2 -17.14 27.34 -9.33
CA HIS A 2 -17.09 28.78 -9.00
C HIS A 2 -18.45 29.46 -8.73
N LYS A 3 -19.56 28.87 -9.20
CA LYS A 3 -20.93 29.36 -8.92
C LYS A 3 -21.47 28.92 -7.55
N PHE A 4 -20.88 27.90 -6.94
CA PHE A 4 -21.38 27.28 -5.72
C PHE A 4 -21.19 28.24 -4.53
N GLN A 5 -22.26 28.50 -3.80
CA GLN A 5 -22.32 29.47 -2.71
C GLN A 5 -22.06 28.84 -1.33
N GLY A 6 -22.07 27.51 -1.24
CA GLY A 6 -21.74 26.79 -0.02
C GLY A 6 -20.24 26.78 0.28
N GLN A 7 -19.87 26.17 1.40
CA GLN A 7 -18.48 26.09 1.82
C GLN A 7 -17.69 25.11 0.93
N ILE A 8 -16.47 25.47 0.53
CA ILE A 8 -15.57 24.61 -0.25
C ILE A 8 -14.28 24.42 0.53
N LEU A 9 -13.85 23.18 0.69
CA LEU A 9 -12.64 22.81 1.44
C LEU A 9 -11.83 21.77 0.68
N HIS A 10 -10.51 21.82 0.80
CA HIS A 10 -9.68 20.63 0.58
C HIS A 10 -9.57 19.81 1.86
N SER A 11 -9.33 18.50 1.73
CA SER A 11 -9.13 17.58 2.86
C SER A 11 -8.06 18.02 3.86
N GLN A 12 -7.09 18.83 3.42
CA GLN A 12 -6.05 19.41 4.27
C GLN A 12 -6.61 20.36 5.35
N GLU A 13 -7.72 21.04 5.04
CA GLU A 13 -8.38 22.03 5.90
C GLU A 13 -9.35 21.37 6.87
N TYR A 14 -9.85 20.17 6.56
CA TYR A 14 -10.68 19.40 7.48
C TYR A 14 -9.90 19.01 8.75
N LYS A 15 -10.53 19.19 9.92
CA LYS A 15 -9.94 18.87 11.24
C LYS A 15 -10.88 18.10 12.15
N ILE A 16 -12.11 18.59 12.33
CA ILE A 16 -13.10 18.01 13.24
C ILE A 16 -14.50 18.04 12.62
N PRO A 17 -15.40 17.11 12.99
CA PRO A 17 -16.71 16.99 12.36
C PRO A 17 -17.76 17.97 12.90
N ALA A 18 -17.51 18.60 14.06
CA ALA A 18 -18.49 19.44 14.76
C ALA A 18 -19.06 20.60 13.90
N GLY A 19 -18.23 21.21 13.05
CA GLY A 19 -18.65 22.30 12.15
C GLY A 19 -19.58 21.88 11.00
N PHE A 20 -19.87 20.58 10.90
CA PHE A 20 -20.70 19.97 9.84
C PHE A 20 -22.01 19.40 10.39
N GLN A 21 -22.34 19.65 11.65
CA GLN A 21 -23.56 19.14 12.26
C GLN A 21 -24.81 19.63 11.52
N GLY A 22 -25.70 18.69 11.17
CA GLY A 22 -26.94 18.98 10.44
C GLY A 22 -26.76 19.44 8.99
N LYS A 23 -25.53 19.47 8.47
CA LYS A 23 -25.25 19.91 7.08
C LYS A 23 -25.36 18.75 6.09
N ARG A 24 -25.62 19.06 4.83
CA ARG A 24 -25.51 18.16 3.68
C ARG A 24 -24.13 18.33 3.06
N VAL A 25 -23.30 17.29 3.15
CA VAL A 25 -21.88 17.36 2.78
C VAL A 25 -21.60 16.46 1.58
N LEU A 26 -21.00 17.05 0.54
CA LEU A 26 -20.49 16.32 -0.62
C LEU A 26 -18.97 16.13 -0.50
N VAL A 27 -18.55 14.89 -0.34
CA VAL A 27 -17.14 14.48 -0.35
C VAL A 27 -16.77 14.02 -1.76
N ILE A 28 -15.77 14.67 -2.37
CA ILE A 28 -15.32 14.38 -3.73
C ILE A 28 -14.02 13.60 -3.69
N GLY A 29 -14.02 12.41 -4.27
CA GLY A 29 -12.86 11.53 -4.34
C GLY A 29 -12.95 10.40 -3.32
N LEU A 30 -12.73 9.17 -3.80
CA LEU A 30 -12.74 7.98 -2.96
C LEU A 30 -11.32 7.45 -2.77
N GLY A 31 -10.55 8.19 -1.97
CA GLY A 31 -9.29 7.74 -1.36
C GLY A 31 -9.50 7.30 0.09
N ASN A 32 -8.41 6.94 0.79
CA ASN A 32 -8.49 6.66 2.24
C ASN A 32 -9.07 7.86 3.00
N THR A 33 -8.57 9.07 2.72
CA THR A 33 -9.05 10.31 3.35
C THR A 33 -10.53 10.57 3.06
N GLY A 34 -10.97 10.38 1.80
CA GLY A 34 -12.39 10.54 1.44
C GLY A 34 -13.32 9.57 2.16
N GLY A 35 -12.92 8.29 2.25
CA GLY A 35 -13.68 7.29 3.00
C GLY A 35 -13.75 7.58 4.49
N ASP A 36 -12.63 7.97 5.11
CA ASP A 36 -12.57 8.27 6.54
C ASP A 36 -13.37 9.53 6.90
N ILE A 37 -13.23 10.62 6.14
CA ILE A 37 -14.02 11.85 6.35
C ILE A 37 -15.51 11.56 6.15
N ALA A 38 -15.89 10.81 5.10
CA ALA A 38 -17.29 10.49 4.86
C ALA A 38 -17.92 9.69 6.01
N VAL A 39 -17.20 8.67 6.52
CA VAL A 39 -17.64 7.88 7.67
C VAL A 39 -17.74 8.73 8.93
N GLU A 40 -16.75 9.57 9.21
CA GLU A 40 -16.74 10.42 10.41
C GLU A 40 -17.91 11.42 10.38
N LEU A 41 -18.12 12.08 9.24
CA LEU A 41 -19.23 13.01 9.04
C LEU A 41 -20.59 12.35 9.07
N SER A 42 -20.70 11.07 8.70
CA SER A 42 -21.98 10.35 8.68
C SER A 42 -22.65 10.24 10.05
N ARG A 43 -21.92 10.54 11.14
CA ARG A 43 -22.42 10.54 12.52
C ARG A 43 -23.02 11.88 12.96
N THR A 44 -22.71 12.97 12.25
CA THR A 44 -23.07 14.35 12.67
C THR A 44 -23.79 15.15 11.59
N ALA A 45 -23.42 14.95 10.32
CA ALA A 45 -24.04 15.58 9.18
C ALA A 45 -25.48 15.07 8.98
N ALA A 46 -26.34 15.89 8.38
CA ALA A 46 -27.69 15.46 8.03
C ALA A 46 -27.66 14.44 6.88
N GLN A 47 -26.72 14.62 5.93
CA GLN A 47 -26.47 13.65 4.88
C GLN A 47 -25.03 13.76 4.35
N VAL A 48 -24.43 12.62 4.03
CA VAL A 48 -23.10 12.57 3.37
C VAL A 48 -23.22 11.92 1.99
N LEU A 49 -22.79 12.66 0.97
CA LEU A 49 -22.69 12.19 -0.40
C LEU A 49 -21.22 11.95 -0.72
N LEU A 50 -20.86 10.77 -1.21
CA LEU A 50 -19.48 10.40 -1.52
C LEU A 50 -19.32 10.11 -3.01
N SER A 51 -18.76 11.08 -3.73
CA SER A 51 -18.57 11.02 -5.18
C SER A 51 -17.29 10.28 -5.56
N THR A 52 -17.39 9.33 -6.48
CA THR A 52 -16.25 8.57 -7.01
C THR A 52 -16.28 8.47 -8.53
N ARG A 53 -15.11 8.67 -9.15
CA ARG A 53 -14.94 8.59 -10.61
C ARG A 53 -14.73 7.17 -11.14
N THR A 54 -14.17 6.30 -10.31
CA THR A 54 -13.68 4.98 -10.77
C THR A 54 -14.15 3.81 -9.92
N GLY A 55 -14.78 4.04 -8.76
CA GLY A 55 -14.92 3.03 -7.73
C GLY A 55 -13.60 2.67 -7.04
N THR A 56 -13.67 1.78 -6.06
CA THR A 56 -12.51 1.24 -5.32
C THR A 56 -12.86 -0.08 -4.66
N TRP A 57 -11.86 -0.93 -4.45
CA TRP A 57 -11.97 -1.98 -3.45
C TRP A 57 -11.83 -1.38 -2.04
N VAL A 58 -12.68 -1.80 -1.11
CA VAL A 58 -12.59 -1.45 0.31
C VAL A 58 -12.11 -2.70 1.05
N ILE A 59 -11.06 -2.52 1.85
CA ILE A 59 -10.55 -3.56 2.74
C ILE A 59 -10.63 -3.10 4.19
N ASN A 60 -10.75 -4.07 5.09
CA ASN A 60 -10.81 -3.82 6.51
C ASN A 60 -9.42 -3.92 7.15
N ARG A 61 -9.25 -3.27 8.31
CA ARG A 61 -8.06 -3.45 9.15
C ARG A 61 -8.01 -4.87 9.71
N SER A 62 -9.18 -5.43 10.04
CA SER A 62 -9.33 -6.83 10.43
C SER A 62 -9.57 -7.75 9.23
N SER A 63 -8.86 -8.87 9.21
CA SER A 63 -9.03 -9.95 8.24
C SER A 63 -9.75 -11.16 8.84
N ASP A 64 -9.77 -12.29 8.12
CA ASP A 64 -10.34 -13.57 8.58
C ASP A 64 -9.76 -13.94 9.96
N GLY A 65 -10.63 -14.24 10.92
CA GLY A 65 -10.24 -14.61 12.29
C GLY A 65 -9.86 -13.44 13.21
N GLY A 66 -10.08 -12.18 12.81
CA GLY A 66 -9.80 -11.01 13.65
C GLY A 66 -8.36 -10.51 13.60
N TYR A 67 -7.51 -11.10 12.75
CA TYR A 67 -6.09 -10.73 12.66
C TYR A 67 -5.88 -9.46 11.84
N PRO A 68 -4.84 -8.65 12.12
CA PRO A 68 -4.49 -7.50 11.30
C PRO A 68 -4.22 -7.91 9.84
N PHE A 69 -4.92 -7.27 8.90
CA PHE A 69 -4.92 -7.61 7.48
C PHE A 69 -3.50 -7.66 6.89
N ASN A 70 -2.66 -6.67 7.20
CA ASN A 70 -1.28 -6.62 6.69
C ASN A 70 -0.45 -7.81 7.15
N MET A 71 -0.63 -8.30 8.39
CA MET A 71 0.09 -9.48 8.89
C MET A 71 -0.37 -10.78 8.21
N MET A 72 -1.59 -10.81 7.69
CA MET A 72 -2.10 -11.96 6.94
C MET A 72 -1.70 -11.93 5.47
N VAL A 73 -1.61 -10.74 4.86
CA VAL A 73 -1.36 -10.60 3.42
C VAL A 73 0.11 -10.46 3.08
N LEU A 74 0.88 -9.64 3.83
CA LEU A 74 2.31 -9.39 3.56
C LEU A 74 3.17 -10.52 4.10
N ARG A 75 3.25 -11.62 3.36
CA ARG A 75 4.00 -12.83 3.73
C ARG A 75 4.88 -13.26 2.56
N ARG A 76 6.09 -13.77 2.85
CA ARG A 76 7.06 -14.12 1.79
C ARG A 76 6.55 -15.21 0.86
N HIS A 77 5.88 -16.25 1.39
CA HIS A 77 5.27 -17.28 0.56
C HIS A 77 4.15 -16.75 -0.35
N HIS A 78 3.38 -15.75 0.08
CA HIS A 78 2.39 -15.10 -0.80
C HIS A 78 3.08 -14.37 -1.95
N ASN A 79 4.17 -13.64 -1.67
CA ASN A 79 4.95 -12.99 -2.71
C ASN A 79 5.55 -14.02 -3.69
N PHE A 80 6.06 -15.14 -3.17
CA PHE A 80 6.56 -16.25 -3.99
C PHE A 80 5.46 -16.83 -4.88
N ILE A 81 4.28 -17.13 -4.33
CA ILE A 81 3.12 -17.61 -5.11
C ILE A 81 2.74 -16.59 -6.20
N ALA A 82 2.78 -15.30 -5.89
CA ALA A 82 2.46 -14.25 -6.85
C ALA A 82 3.48 -14.14 -8.01
N GLN A 83 4.73 -14.57 -7.80
CA GLN A 83 5.75 -14.62 -8.84
C GLN A 83 5.60 -15.84 -9.77
N VAL A 84 5.00 -16.91 -9.27
CA VAL A 84 4.85 -18.19 -10.00
C VAL A 84 3.51 -18.27 -10.73
N LEU A 85 2.42 -17.76 -10.13
CA LEU A 85 1.09 -17.89 -10.70
C LEU A 85 0.82 -16.89 -11.84
N PRO A 86 0.10 -17.32 -12.89
CA PRO A 86 -0.39 -16.42 -13.93
C PRO A 86 -1.22 -15.25 -13.37
N SER A 87 -1.03 -14.06 -13.94
CA SER A 87 -1.67 -12.83 -13.44
C SER A 87 -3.20 -12.85 -13.51
N CYS A 88 -3.80 -13.58 -14.45
CA CYS A 88 -5.25 -13.75 -14.55
C CYS A 88 -5.83 -14.51 -13.34
N ILE A 89 -5.17 -15.59 -12.92
CA ILE A 89 -5.56 -16.38 -11.75
C ILE A 89 -5.41 -15.53 -10.49
N LEU A 90 -4.29 -14.80 -10.34
CA LEU A 90 -4.08 -13.92 -9.20
C LEU A 90 -5.15 -12.84 -9.09
N LYS A 91 -5.52 -12.19 -10.21
CA LYS A 91 -6.59 -11.19 -10.24
C LYS A 91 -7.92 -11.80 -9.83
N TRP A 92 -8.28 -12.95 -10.38
CA TRP A 92 -9.50 -13.66 -10.05
C TRP A 92 -9.57 -14.06 -8.56
N ILE A 93 -8.47 -14.58 -7.98
CA ILE A 93 -8.39 -14.90 -6.54
C ILE A 93 -8.57 -13.62 -5.72
N GLN A 94 -7.90 -12.53 -6.09
CA GLN A 94 -7.99 -11.27 -5.37
C GLN A 94 -9.39 -10.68 -5.41
N GLU A 95 -10.04 -10.62 -6.58
CA GLU A 95 -11.40 -10.10 -6.74
C GLU A 95 -12.42 -10.91 -5.93
N ARG A 96 -12.29 -12.24 -5.92
CA ARG A 96 -13.13 -13.10 -5.07
C ARG A 96 -12.91 -12.85 -3.59
N ARG A 97 -11.65 -12.73 -3.15
CA ARG A 97 -11.33 -12.42 -1.74
C ARG A 97 -11.88 -11.06 -1.31
N LEU A 98 -11.79 -10.06 -2.18
CA LEU A 98 -12.29 -8.71 -1.89
C LEU A 98 -13.82 -8.67 -1.81
N ASN A 99 -14.52 -9.41 -2.68
CA ASN A 99 -15.98 -9.49 -2.66
C ASN A 99 -16.54 -10.48 -1.64
N LYS A 100 -15.70 -11.29 -0.98
CA LYS A 100 -16.15 -12.30 0.01
C LYS A 100 -16.91 -11.66 1.18
N ARG A 101 -16.49 -10.47 1.63
CA ARG A 101 -17.11 -9.79 2.78
C ARG A 101 -18.40 -9.09 2.40
N PHE A 102 -18.39 -8.37 1.29
CA PHE A 102 -19.57 -7.76 0.69
C PHE A 102 -19.33 -7.55 -0.80
N ASN A 103 -20.40 -7.64 -1.58
CA ASN A 103 -20.33 -7.45 -3.03
C ASN A 103 -20.20 -5.96 -3.35
N HIS A 104 -19.05 -5.53 -3.87
CA HIS A 104 -18.80 -4.11 -4.14
C HIS A 104 -19.71 -3.53 -5.22
N ALA A 105 -20.24 -4.35 -6.14
CA ALA A 105 -21.19 -3.88 -7.15
C ALA A 105 -22.50 -3.41 -6.51
N ASN A 106 -23.01 -4.16 -5.52
CA ASN A 106 -24.25 -3.81 -4.81
C ASN A 106 -24.14 -2.50 -4.02
N TYR A 107 -22.92 -2.08 -3.69
CA TYR A 107 -22.64 -0.87 -2.92
C TYR A 107 -22.19 0.31 -3.79
N GLY A 108 -22.21 0.17 -5.13
CA GLY A 108 -21.74 1.22 -6.05
C GLY A 108 -20.23 1.47 -6.00
N LEU A 109 -19.45 0.49 -5.51
CA LEU A 109 -18.00 0.60 -5.29
C LEU A 109 -17.19 -0.17 -6.33
N ASN A 110 -17.83 -0.97 -7.20
CA ASN A 110 -17.15 -1.72 -8.25
C ASN A 110 -16.33 -0.79 -9.15
N ILE A 111 -15.17 -1.30 -9.59
CA ILE A 111 -14.28 -0.50 -10.42
C ILE A 111 -14.80 -0.44 -11.84
N THR A 112 -14.89 0.77 -12.39
CA THR A 112 -15.31 0.99 -13.78
C THR A 112 -14.39 0.24 -14.76
N LYS A 113 -14.97 -0.41 -15.77
CA LYS A 113 -14.23 -1.19 -16.76
C LYS A 113 -13.10 -0.37 -17.39
N GLY A 114 -11.91 -0.98 -17.50
CA GLY A 114 -10.73 -0.32 -18.06
C GLY A 114 -10.02 0.68 -17.12
N LYS A 115 -10.59 1.00 -15.94
CA LYS A 115 -9.91 1.82 -14.94
C LYS A 115 -8.98 0.98 -14.07
N LYS A 116 -7.94 1.63 -13.55
CA LYS A 116 -6.95 0.99 -12.67
C LYS A 116 -7.58 0.68 -11.31
N PRO A 117 -7.39 -0.54 -10.77
CA PRO A 117 -7.91 -0.90 -9.46
C PRO A 117 -7.24 -0.08 -8.35
N LYS A 118 -8.06 0.43 -7.44
CA LYS A 118 -7.64 1.11 -6.21
C LYS A 118 -8.15 0.33 -5.01
N LYS A 119 -7.46 0.52 -3.87
CA LYS A 119 -7.80 -0.10 -2.60
C LYS A 119 -7.76 0.97 -1.52
N ILE A 120 -8.81 1.07 -0.72
CA ILE A 120 -8.86 1.89 0.49
C ILE A 120 -9.03 0.99 1.71
N VAL A 121 -8.54 1.44 2.87
CA VAL A 121 -8.69 0.74 4.14
C VAL A 121 -9.75 1.47 4.95
N ASN A 122 -10.94 0.90 5.09
CA ASN A 122 -12.00 1.49 5.90
C ASN A 122 -12.91 0.37 6.44
N ASP A 123 -13.18 0.40 7.75
CA ASP A 123 -13.91 -0.67 8.42
C ASP A 123 -15.43 -0.46 8.44
N GLU A 124 -15.87 0.80 8.36
CA GLU A 124 -17.23 1.23 8.63
C GLU A 124 -17.99 1.67 7.37
N LEU A 125 -17.27 2.10 6.31
CA LEU A 125 -17.86 2.62 5.08
C LEU A 125 -18.95 1.70 4.50
N PRO A 126 -18.75 0.36 4.39
CA PRO A 126 -19.84 -0.50 3.93
C PRO A 126 -21.09 -0.42 4.81
N THR A 127 -20.93 -0.39 6.13
CA THR A 127 -22.06 -0.25 7.07
C THR A 127 -22.74 1.10 6.93
N CYS A 128 -22.00 2.19 6.79
CA CYS A 128 -22.57 3.53 6.56
C CYS A 128 -23.39 3.60 5.26
N ILE A 129 -22.91 2.95 4.20
CA ILE A 129 -23.66 2.85 2.93
C ILE A 129 -24.93 2.03 3.13
N LEU A 130 -24.84 0.88 3.80
CA LEU A 130 -25.98 0.01 4.07
C LEU A 130 -27.06 0.71 4.90
N CYS A 131 -26.65 1.54 5.87
CA CYS A 131 -27.56 2.32 6.71
C CYS A 131 -28.06 3.61 6.02
N GLY A 132 -27.59 3.94 4.82
CA GLY A 132 -27.99 5.14 4.09
C GLY A 132 -27.40 6.46 4.61
N THR A 133 -26.51 6.42 5.61
CA THR A 133 -25.85 7.61 6.17
C THR A 133 -24.74 8.16 5.26
N VAL A 134 -24.23 7.31 4.36
CA VAL A 134 -23.34 7.70 3.27
C VAL A 134 -23.92 7.18 1.96
N THR A 135 -24.19 8.08 1.02
CA THR A 135 -24.68 7.70 -0.32
C THR A 135 -23.56 7.84 -1.34
N ILE A 136 -23.24 6.76 -2.06
CA ILE A 136 -22.26 6.79 -3.14
C ILE A 136 -22.86 7.47 -4.38
N LYS A 137 -22.08 8.37 -5.01
CA LYS A 137 -22.45 9.08 -6.24
C LYS A 137 -21.39 8.91 -7.32
N THR A 138 -21.80 9.03 -8.57
CA THR A 138 -20.89 9.11 -9.73
C THR A 138 -20.10 10.42 -9.72
N SER A 139 -19.26 10.69 -10.73
CA SER A 139 -18.52 11.96 -10.76
C SER A 139 -19.46 13.14 -10.88
N VAL A 140 -19.08 14.28 -10.29
CA VAL A 140 -19.83 15.52 -10.48
C VAL A 140 -19.58 16.04 -11.90
N LYS A 141 -20.67 16.30 -12.63
CA LYS A 141 -20.68 16.91 -13.96
C LYS A 141 -20.65 18.43 -13.86
N GLU A 142 -21.51 19.01 -13.02
CA GLU A 142 -21.63 20.46 -12.85
C GLU A 142 -22.05 20.82 -11.42
N PHE A 143 -21.66 22.02 -10.98
CA PHE A 143 -22.17 22.66 -9.77
C PHE A 143 -23.05 23.85 -10.15
N THR A 144 -24.23 23.92 -9.56
CA THR A 144 -25.06 25.13 -9.54
C THR A 144 -24.70 25.97 -8.31
N GLU A 145 -25.53 26.95 -7.97
CA GLU A 145 -25.34 27.79 -6.78
C GLU A 145 -25.46 27.00 -5.47
N THR A 146 -26.35 26.01 -5.42
CA THR A 146 -26.65 25.24 -4.19
C THR A 146 -26.69 23.71 -4.40
N SER A 147 -26.48 23.23 -5.63
CA SER A 147 -26.65 21.82 -6.00
C SER A 147 -25.47 21.27 -6.79
N ALA A 148 -25.37 19.94 -6.86
CA ALA A 148 -24.44 19.23 -7.74
C ALA A 148 -25.20 18.29 -8.68
N VAL A 149 -24.87 18.35 -9.97
CA VAL A 149 -25.36 17.45 -11.01
C VAL A 149 -24.30 16.40 -11.27
N PHE A 150 -24.67 15.12 -11.26
CA PHE A 150 -23.76 13.98 -11.43
C PHE A 150 -23.78 13.43 -12.86
N GLU A 151 -22.78 12.61 -13.21
CA GLU A 151 -22.65 12.00 -14.55
C GLU A 151 -23.81 11.07 -14.91
N ASP A 152 -24.48 10.47 -13.92
CA ASP A 152 -25.69 9.66 -14.10
C ASP A 152 -26.98 10.50 -14.28
N GLY A 153 -26.87 11.83 -14.27
CA GLY A 153 -28.00 12.75 -14.40
C GLY A 153 -28.74 13.03 -13.09
N THR A 154 -28.36 12.38 -11.98
CA THR A 154 -28.94 12.71 -10.68
C THR A 154 -28.51 14.10 -10.22
N VAL A 155 -29.36 14.75 -9.43
CA VAL A 155 -29.11 16.08 -8.86
C VAL A 155 -29.28 15.97 -7.35
N GLU A 156 -28.30 16.47 -6.60
CA GLU A 156 -28.42 16.62 -5.15
C GLU A 156 -28.49 18.11 -4.82
N GLU A 157 -29.62 18.50 -4.26
CA GLU A 157 -29.91 19.88 -3.87
C GLU A 157 -29.47 20.18 -2.44
N ASN A 158 -29.39 21.48 -2.16
CA ASN A 158 -29.12 22.04 -0.83
C ASN A 158 -27.83 21.48 -0.23
N ILE A 159 -26.75 21.46 -1.01
CA ILE A 159 -25.44 21.06 -0.53
C ILE A 159 -24.84 22.25 0.21
N ASP A 160 -24.53 22.06 1.49
CA ASP A 160 -23.96 23.12 2.33
C ASP A 160 -22.44 23.18 2.19
N VAL A 161 -21.80 22.01 2.04
CA VAL A 161 -20.33 21.90 2.04
C VAL A 161 -19.84 20.89 1.01
N VAL A 162 -18.78 21.27 0.29
CA VAL A 162 -18.04 20.40 -0.62
C VAL A 162 -16.62 20.20 -0.10
N ILE A 163 -16.22 18.95 0.11
CA ILE A 163 -14.87 18.58 0.56
C ILE A 163 -14.14 17.80 -0.54
N PHE A 164 -13.10 18.41 -1.09
CA PHE A 164 -12.21 17.77 -2.06
C PHE A 164 -11.18 16.89 -1.34
N THR A 165 -11.24 15.58 -1.60
CA THR A 165 -10.26 14.59 -1.11
C THR A 165 -9.45 14.01 -2.27
N THR A 166 -9.03 14.92 -3.16
CA THR A 166 -8.44 14.62 -4.47
C THR A 166 -6.95 14.31 -4.44
N GLY A 167 -6.34 14.30 -3.25
CA GLY A 167 -4.94 13.95 -3.04
C GLY A 167 -4.04 15.18 -2.97
N TYR A 168 -2.74 14.96 -3.15
CA TYR A 168 -1.72 15.99 -2.98
C TYR A 168 -0.76 15.98 -4.16
N THR A 169 -0.25 17.15 -4.50
CA THR A 169 0.93 17.31 -5.34
C THR A 169 2.15 17.51 -4.44
N TYR A 170 3.34 17.36 -5.00
CA TYR A 170 4.60 17.58 -4.30
C TYR A 170 5.50 18.45 -5.16
N SER A 171 6.36 19.23 -4.51
CA SER A 171 7.37 20.06 -5.16
C SER A 171 8.64 20.10 -4.31
N PHE A 172 9.78 20.33 -4.96
CA PHE A 172 11.07 20.50 -4.29
C PHE A 172 11.62 21.89 -4.66
N PRO A 173 11.05 22.97 -4.09
CA PRO A 173 11.36 24.35 -4.50
C PRO A 173 12.80 24.76 -4.21
N PHE A 174 13.48 24.04 -3.32
CA PHE A 174 14.87 24.27 -2.92
C PHE A 174 15.90 23.64 -3.89
N PHE A 175 15.48 22.91 -4.92
CA PHE A 175 16.38 22.43 -5.97
C PHE A 175 16.41 23.39 -7.15
N GLU A 176 17.57 23.52 -7.78
CA GLU A 176 17.76 24.21 -9.06
C GLU A 176 17.52 23.27 -10.24
N GLU A 177 17.27 23.82 -11.42
CA GLU A 177 17.20 23.03 -12.65
C GLU A 177 18.60 22.56 -13.09
N PRO A 178 18.75 21.36 -13.69
CA PRO A 178 17.69 20.42 -14.07
C PRO A 178 17.27 19.45 -12.95
N LEU A 179 17.92 19.50 -11.77
CA LEU A 179 17.70 18.55 -10.68
C LEU A 179 16.26 18.59 -10.16
N LYS A 180 15.68 19.78 -10.05
CA LYS A 180 14.29 19.98 -9.64
C LYS A 180 13.31 19.20 -10.53
N THR A 181 13.36 19.39 -11.85
CA THR A 181 12.49 18.66 -12.78
C THR A 181 12.75 17.15 -12.74
N LEU A 182 14.01 16.73 -12.70
CA LEU A 182 14.35 15.30 -12.66
C LEU A 182 13.87 14.62 -11.38
N CYS A 183 14.03 15.24 -10.20
CA CYS A 183 13.63 14.67 -8.92
C CYS A 183 12.11 14.55 -8.76
N THR A 184 11.32 15.36 -9.48
CA THR A 184 9.85 15.21 -9.47
C THR A 184 9.37 13.99 -10.27
N LYS A 185 10.16 13.55 -11.25
CA LYS A 185 9.92 12.37 -12.09
C LYS A 185 10.63 11.14 -11.50
N LYS A 186 9.88 10.28 -10.83
CA LYS A 186 10.38 9.06 -10.17
C LYS A 186 11.22 8.13 -11.05
N ILE A 187 11.02 8.13 -12.37
CA ILE A 187 11.81 7.33 -13.32
C ILE A 187 13.29 7.72 -13.37
N PHE A 188 13.62 8.96 -12.99
CA PHE A 188 14.99 9.48 -12.89
C PHE A 188 15.62 9.28 -11.51
N LEU A 189 14.95 8.55 -10.63
CA LEU A 189 15.48 8.20 -9.32
C LEU A 189 15.81 6.71 -9.32
N TYR A 190 17.09 6.38 -9.28
CA TYR A 190 17.55 5.01 -9.15
C TYR A 190 17.01 4.41 -7.85
N LYS A 191 16.19 3.36 -8.00
CA LYS A 191 15.44 2.69 -6.93
C LYS A 191 14.61 3.67 -6.07
N LEU A 192 14.15 4.78 -6.67
CA LEU A 192 13.43 5.87 -6.00
C LEU A 192 14.23 6.54 -4.86
N VAL A 193 15.56 6.50 -4.92
CA VAL A 193 16.45 7.10 -3.91
C VAL A 193 17.42 8.09 -4.55
N PHE A 194 18.25 7.66 -5.50
CA PHE A 194 19.35 8.49 -5.99
C PHE A 194 19.00 9.15 -7.33
N PRO A 195 19.15 10.48 -7.47
CA PRO A 195 19.02 11.12 -8.78
C PRO A 195 20.04 10.58 -9.77
N SER A 196 19.58 10.24 -10.97
CA SER A 196 20.41 9.60 -11.99
C SER A 196 21.48 10.54 -12.59
N ASN A 197 21.31 11.86 -12.50
CA ASN A 197 22.16 12.84 -13.19
C ASN A 197 23.38 13.34 -12.38
N LEU A 198 23.56 12.88 -11.14
CA LEU A 198 24.65 13.37 -10.29
C LEU A 198 25.95 12.60 -10.55
N GLU A 199 27.03 13.33 -10.86
CA GLU A 199 28.38 12.74 -11.02
C GLU A 199 28.86 12.04 -9.74
N LYS A 200 28.63 12.68 -8.60
CA LYS A 200 28.93 12.12 -7.27
C LYS A 200 27.63 11.83 -6.54
N THR A 201 27.48 10.60 -6.06
CA THR A 201 26.30 10.17 -5.32
C THR A 201 26.30 10.73 -3.88
N THR A 202 25.91 11.99 -3.74
CA THR A 202 25.92 12.75 -2.47
C THR A 202 24.54 13.24 -2.03
N LEU A 203 23.50 12.99 -2.85
CA LEU A 203 22.12 13.32 -2.55
C LEU A 203 21.24 12.07 -2.63
N ALA A 204 20.32 11.92 -1.69
CA ALA A 204 19.37 10.82 -1.64
C ALA A 204 17.97 11.32 -1.26
N MET A 205 16.97 10.90 -2.02
CA MET A 205 15.54 11.11 -1.76
C MET A 205 15.03 9.97 -0.89
N ILE A 206 14.67 10.25 0.36
CA ILE A 206 14.14 9.24 1.29
C ILE A 206 12.63 9.41 1.42
N GLY A 207 11.89 8.31 1.29
CA GLY A 207 10.44 8.29 1.48
C GLY A 207 9.62 8.77 0.29
N PHE A 208 10.27 9.11 -0.83
CA PHE A 208 9.57 9.42 -2.07
C PHE A 208 9.11 8.15 -2.83
N ILE A 209 8.39 7.29 -2.09
CA ILE A 209 7.97 5.95 -2.49
C ILE A 209 6.53 5.69 -2.08
N SER A 210 5.86 4.81 -2.82
CA SER A 210 4.53 4.31 -2.48
C SER A 210 4.62 2.78 -2.39
N LEU A 211 4.30 2.19 -1.24
CA LEU A 211 4.42 0.75 -1.01
C LEU A 211 3.05 0.12 -0.75
N THR A 212 2.92 -1.19 -1.04
CA THR A 212 1.78 -2.01 -0.59
C THR A 212 1.80 -2.29 0.92
N GLY A 213 2.93 -2.05 1.58
CA GLY A 213 3.13 -2.15 3.02
C GLY A 213 3.54 -0.82 3.66
N SER A 214 4.16 -0.89 4.85
CA SER A 214 4.52 0.30 5.62
C SER A 214 5.63 1.12 4.97
N ILE A 215 5.42 2.44 4.85
CA ILE A 215 6.45 3.37 4.38
C ILE A 215 7.64 3.45 5.34
N LEU A 216 7.41 3.31 6.65
CA LEU A 216 8.44 3.46 7.69
C LEU A 216 9.57 2.44 7.52
N ALA A 217 9.22 1.20 7.18
CA ALA A 217 10.22 0.17 6.92
C ALA A 217 10.97 0.40 5.60
N GLY A 218 10.26 0.91 4.58
CA GLY A 218 10.88 1.32 3.31
C GLY A 218 11.88 2.46 3.50
N THR A 219 11.48 3.53 4.20
CA THR A 219 12.33 4.71 4.45
C THR A 219 13.55 4.37 5.29
N GLU A 220 13.40 3.52 6.31
CA GLU A 220 14.51 3.08 7.14
C GLU A 220 15.55 2.32 6.31
N LEU A 221 15.09 1.42 5.44
CA LEU A 221 15.99 0.63 4.60
C LEU A 221 16.63 1.45 3.48
N GLN A 222 15.88 2.41 2.90
CA GLN A 222 16.44 3.42 2.00
C GLN A 222 17.56 4.21 2.68
N ALA A 223 17.35 4.67 3.92
CA ALA A 223 18.35 5.43 4.67
C ALA A 223 19.60 4.58 5.00
N ARG A 224 19.41 3.31 5.39
CA ARG A 224 20.54 2.37 5.60
C ARG A 224 21.36 2.17 4.34
N TRP A 225 20.72 2.09 3.18
CA TRP A 225 21.43 2.00 1.91
C TRP A 225 22.11 3.31 1.55
N ALA A 226 21.41 4.44 1.63
CA ALA A 226 21.92 5.77 1.33
C ALA A 226 23.20 6.11 2.10
N THR A 227 23.17 5.92 3.41
CA THR A 227 24.34 6.20 4.28
C THR A 227 25.55 5.33 3.95
N ARG A 228 25.34 4.08 3.52
CA ARG A 228 26.44 3.20 3.08
C ARG A 228 27.01 3.61 1.73
N VAL A 229 26.18 4.11 0.84
CA VAL A 229 26.64 4.69 -0.43
C VAL A 229 27.45 5.96 -0.19
N PHE A 230 26.96 6.86 0.67
CA PHE A 230 27.70 8.08 1.04
C PHE A 230 29.04 7.77 1.72
N LYS A 231 29.10 6.71 2.54
CA LYS A 231 30.35 6.23 3.16
C LYS A 231 31.27 5.48 2.18
N GLY A 232 30.84 5.22 0.94
CA GLY A 232 31.61 4.45 -0.05
C GLY A 232 31.63 2.94 0.18
N LEU A 233 30.81 2.42 1.12
CA LEU A 233 30.70 0.98 1.41
C LEU A 233 29.83 0.21 0.41
N CYS A 234 28.96 0.93 -0.31
CA CYS A 234 28.12 0.39 -1.37
C CYS A 234 28.30 1.26 -2.61
N LYS A 235 28.52 0.67 -3.78
CA LYS A 235 28.57 1.40 -5.04
C LYS A 235 27.23 1.28 -5.77
N ILE A 236 26.81 2.35 -6.43
CA ILE A 236 25.70 2.32 -7.37
C ILE A 236 26.24 2.44 -8.81
N PRO A 237 25.46 2.09 -9.83
CA PRO A 237 25.90 2.26 -11.22
C PRO A 237 26.27 3.72 -11.53
N PRO A 238 27.18 3.97 -12.50
CA PRO A 238 27.54 5.33 -12.91
C PRO A 238 26.33 6.12 -13.43
N SER A 239 26.36 7.45 -13.23
CA SER A 239 25.28 8.37 -13.63
C SER A 239 24.88 8.24 -15.11
N GLN A 240 25.87 8.08 -16.00
CA GLN A 240 25.65 7.88 -17.44
C GLN A 240 24.74 6.68 -17.73
N LYS A 241 24.99 5.55 -17.04
CA LYS A 241 24.16 4.34 -17.18
C LYS A 241 22.76 4.55 -16.61
N LEU A 242 22.66 5.18 -15.44
CA LEU A 242 21.38 5.47 -14.79
C LEU A 242 20.51 6.42 -15.63
N MET A 243 21.12 7.45 -16.22
CA MET A 243 20.45 8.39 -17.13
C MET A 243 20.00 7.69 -18.41
N ALA A 244 20.85 6.87 -19.03
CA ALA A 244 20.48 6.12 -20.23
C ALA A 244 19.27 5.19 -19.97
N GLU A 245 19.27 4.49 -18.83
CA GLU A 245 18.14 3.64 -18.42
C GLU A 245 16.87 4.45 -18.14
N ALA A 246 16.98 5.62 -17.51
CA ALA A 246 15.85 6.50 -17.22
C ALA A 246 15.24 7.10 -18.50
N MET A 247 16.08 7.62 -19.40
CA MET A 247 15.64 8.16 -20.69
C MET A 247 14.98 7.09 -21.56
N LYS A 248 15.52 5.87 -21.59
CA LYS A 248 14.87 4.74 -22.28
C LYS A 248 13.47 4.46 -21.72
N LYS A 249 13.30 4.51 -20.40
CA LYS A 249 11.97 4.33 -19.77
C LYS A 249 11.04 5.49 -20.12
N GLU A 250 11.52 6.73 -20.08
CA GLU A 250 10.74 7.91 -20.45
C GLU A 250 10.21 7.80 -21.90
N GLN A 251 11.07 7.46 -22.85
CA GLN A 251 10.67 7.26 -24.25
C GLN A 251 9.63 6.14 -24.43
N LEU A 252 9.74 5.04 -23.67
CA LEU A 252 8.75 3.97 -23.71
C LEU A 252 7.40 4.43 -23.13
N ILE A 253 7.42 5.30 -22.11
CA ILE A 253 6.21 5.89 -21.52
C ILE A 253 5.55 6.85 -22.50
N GLU A 254 6.30 7.74 -23.13
CA GLU A 254 5.81 8.70 -24.13
C GLU A 254 5.20 7.99 -25.34
N ARG A 255 5.77 6.86 -25.76
CA ARG A 255 5.24 6.00 -26.83
C ARG A 255 4.04 5.14 -26.39
N GLY A 256 3.62 5.21 -25.12
CA GLY A 256 2.54 4.40 -24.57
C GLY A 256 2.84 2.90 -24.44
N LEU A 257 4.11 2.49 -24.64
CA LEU A 257 4.57 1.10 -24.55
C LEU A 257 4.82 0.66 -23.11
N MET A 258 4.99 1.62 -22.19
CA MET A 258 5.19 1.39 -20.77
C MET A 258 4.33 2.36 -19.95
N LYS A 259 3.86 1.92 -18.79
CA LYS A 259 3.23 2.82 -17.81
C LYS A 259 4.28 3.38 -16.89
N ASP A 260 4.12 4.63 -16.46
CA ASP A 260 5.03 5.23 -15.47
C ASP A 260 5.04 4.40 -14.17
N PRO A 261 6.17 3.74 -13.85
CA PRO A 261 6.27 2.91 -12.65
C PRO A 261 6.20 3.74 -11.36
N GLY A 262 6.43 5.05 -11.42
CA GLY A 262 6.36 5.95 -10.27
C GLY A 262 4.95 6.23 -9.75
N VAL A 263 3.93 5.95 -10.56
CA VAL A 263 2.52 6.18 -10.22
C VAL A 263 1.93 5.05 -9.38
N ASP A 264 2.56 3.87 -9.42
CA ASP A 264 2.03 2.65 -8.81
C ASP A 264 2.66 2.37 -7.45
N LYS A 265 1.90 1.67 -6.59
CA LYS A 265 2.46 1.15 -5.35
C LYS A 265 3.40 0.00 -5.70
N LEU A 266 4.64 0.09 -5.27
CA LEU A 266 5.62 -0.99 -5.37
C LEU A 266 5.25 -2.12 -4.41
N ASP A 267 5.54 -3.36 -4.82
CA ASP A 267 5.43 -4.51 -3.93
C ASP A 267 6.43 -4.37 -2.77
N TYR A 268 5.91 -4.40 -1.55
CA TYR A 268 6.67 -4.18 -0.32
C TYR A 268 7.85 -5.16 -0.18
N ILE A 269 7.60 -6.46 -0.29
CA ILE A 269 8.64 -7.48 -0.02
C ILE A 269 9.71 -7.42 -1.09
N SER A 270 9.31 -7.31 -2.36
CA SER A 270 10.24 -7.28 -3.49
C SER A 270 11.12 -6.02 -3.46
N TYR A 271 10.54 -4.85 -3.18
CA TYR A 271 11.31 -3.61 -3.07
C TYR A 271 12.29 -3.64 -1.89
N LEU A 272 11.85 -4.09 -0.71
CA LEU A 272 12.72 -4.14 0.45
C LEU A 272 13.81 -5.21 0.29
N ASP A 273 13.51 -6.37 -0.30
CA ASP A 273 14.51 -7.40 -0.57
C ASP A 273 15.56 -6.93 -1.58
N ASP A 274 15.19 -6.13 -2.59
CA ASP A 274 16.11 -5.50 -3.52
C ASP A 274 17.10 -4.59 -2.78
N LEU A 275 16.60 -3.65 -1.97
CA LEU A 275 17.46 -2.75 -1.18
C LEU A 275 18.31 -3.51 -0.16
N ALA A 276 17.72 -4.49 0.51
CA ALA A 276 18.40 -5.32 1.49
C ALA A 276 19.55 -6.12 0.87
N SER A 277 19.43 -6.50 -0.41
CA SER A 277 20.49 -7.20 -1.14
C SER A 277 21.72 -6.30 -1.35
N PHE A 278 21.53 -5.01 -1.67
CA PHE A 278 22.65 -4.07 -1.87
C PHE A 278 23.51 -3.84 -0.63
N ILE A 279 22.94 -4.06 0.56
CA ILE A 279 23.64 -3.86 1.83
C ILE A 279 23.90 -5.16 2.58
N GLY A 280 23.58 -6.32 1.99
CA GLY A 280 23.86 -7.64 2.56
C GLY A 280 23.02 -8.01 3.78
N VAL A 281 21.77 -7.52 3.87
CA VAL A 281 20.88 -7.73 5.05
C VAL A 281 19.59 -8.48 4.68
N LYS A 282 19.46 -8.91 3.42
CA LYS A 282 18.33 -9.73 2.98
C LYS A 282 18.38 -11.09 3.70
N PRO A 283 17.30 -11.53 4.37
CA PRO A 283 17.30 -12.80 5.08
C PRO A 283 17.48 -13.97 4.10
N ASN A 284 18.51 -14.79 4.32
CA ASN A 284 18.73 -16.02 3.56
C ASN A 284 17.82 -17.14 4.12
N VAL A 285 16.61 -17.25 3.55
CA VAL A 285 15.58 -18.20 4.01
C VAL A 285 16.03 -19.67 3.91
N PRO A 286 16.63 -20.15 2.79
CA PRO A 286 17.15 -21.52 2.73
C PRO A 286 18.18 -21.84 3.83
N LEU A 287 19.12 -20.92 4.09
CA LEU A 287 20.10 -21.09 5.15
C LEU A 287 19.46 -21.09 6.55
N LEU A 288 18.42 -20.27 6.75
CA LEU A 288 17.65 -20.29 7.99
C LEU A 288 16.96 -21.64 8.20
N PHE A 289 16.42 -22.28 7.17
CA PHE A 289 15.80 -23.61 7.32
C PHE A 289 16.78 -24.67 7.83
N ILE A 290 18.07 -24.52 7.50
CA ILE A 290 19.14 -25.42 7.98
C ILE A 290 19.56 -25.05 9.41
N LYS A 291 19.75 -23.76 9.72
CA LYS A 291 20.35 -23.31 11.00
C LYS A 291 19.34 -23.07 12.13
N ASP A 292 18.15 -22.59 11.81
CA ASP A 292 17.08 -22.28 12.75
C ASP A 292 15.72 -22.46 12.08
N PRO A 293 15.25 -23.71 11.91
CA PRO A 293 14.03 -24.02 11.16
C PRO A 293 12.78 -23.37 11.75
N ARG A 294 12.74 -23.15 13.07
CA ARG A 294 11.63 -22.46 13.73
C ARG A 294 11.55 -21.00 13.30
N LEU A 295 12.70 -20.30 13.27
CA LEU A 295 12.75 -18.93 12.77
C LEU A 295 12.47 -18.87 11.27
N ALA A 296 13.02 -19.80 10.49
CA ALA A 296 12.82 -19.86 9.04
C ALA A 296 11.33 -19.97 8.66
N TRP A 297 10.59 -20.79 9.41
CA TRP A 297 9.16 -20.95 9.25
C TRP A 297 8.41 -19.63 9.46
N GLU A 298 8.67 -18.92 10.56
CA GLU A 298 8.04 -17.62 10.84
C GLU A 298 8.45 -16.54 9.85
N VAL A 299 9.70 -16.57 9.36
CA VAL A 299 10.19 -15.63 8.34
C VAL A 299 9.47 -15.83 7.00
N PHE A 300 9.28 -17.08 6.57
CA PHE A 300 8.72 -17.39 5.25
C PHE A 300 7.17 -17.43 5.24
N PHE A 301 6.59 -18.12 6.21
CA PHE A 301 5.15 -18.38 6.28
C PHE A 301 4.40 -17.41 7.20
N GLY A 302 5.10 -16.79 8.14
CA GLY A 302 4.58 -15.73 8.99
C GLY A 302 4.54 -14.36 8.29
N PRO A 303 4.15 -13.31 9.03
CA PRO A 303 4.14 -11.94 8.54
C PRO A 303 5.56 -11.44 8.26
N CYS A 304 5.76 -10.75 7.14
CA CYS A 304 7.01 -10.10 6.76
C CYS A 304 7.21 -8.81 7.57
N THR A 305 7.53 -8.96 8.85
CA THR A 305 7.75 -7.84 9.77
C THR A 305 9.14 -7.22 9.59
N PRO A 306 9.30 -5.90 9.86
CA PRO A 306 10.58 -5.20 9.63
C PRO A 306 11.77 -5.78 10.41
N TYR A 307 11.52 -6.48 11.52
CA TYR A 307 12.55 -7.20 12.30
C TYR A 307 13.40 -8.12 11.41
N GLN A 308 12.80 -8.70 10.36
CA GLN A 308 13.48 -9.61 9.42
C GLN A 308 14.67 -8.95 8.70
N TYR A 309 14.61 -7.65 8.44
CA TYR A 309 15.67 -6.89 7.75
C TYR A 309 16.82 -6.46 8.67
N ARG A 310 16.78 -6.87 9.94
CA ARG A 310 17.87 -6.73 10.94
C ARG A 310 18.25 -8.07 11.57
N LEU A 311 17.92 -9.19 10.93
CA LEU A 311 18.33 -10.52 11.40
C LEU A 311 19.80 -10.85 11.15
N MET A 312 20.35 -10.31 10.06
CA MET A 312 21.70 -10.62 9.60
C MET A 312 22.30 -9.42 8.87
N GLY A 313 23.60 -9.50 8.64
CA GLY A 313 24.36 -8.45 7.96
C GLY A 313 24.59 -7.19 8.83
N PRO A 314 25.09 -6.12 8.21
CA PRO A 314 25.38 -4.86 8.89
C PRO A 314 24.15 -4.24 9.57
N GLY A 315 24.30 -3.89 10.85
CA GLY A 315 23.21 -3.35 11.67
C GLY A 315 22.21 -4.41 12.15
N LYS A 316 22.63 -5.68 12.20
CA LYS A 316 21.92 -6.76 12.89
C LYS A 316 21.52 -6.33 14.29
N TRP A 317 20.31 -6.70 14.71
CA TRP A 317 19.82 -6.49 16.05
C TRP A 317 19.61 -7.85 16.73
N ASP A 318 20.26 -8.09 17.87
CA ASP A 318 20.20 -9.40 18.54
C ASP A 318 18.80 -9.76 19.04
N GLY A 319 17.96 -8.76 19.33
CA GLY A 319 16.55 -8.96 19.67
C GLY A 319 15.65 -9.34 18.50
N ALA A 320 16.12 -9.27 17.25
CA ALA A 320 15.29 -9.46 16.06
C ALA A 320 14.64 -10.86 16.01
N ARG A 321 15.39 -11.90 16.37
CA ARG A 321 14.87 -13.27 16.44
C ARG A 321 13.71 -13.38 17.42
N ASN A 322 13.93 -12.92 18.66
CA ASN A 322 12.91 -12.98 19.69
C ASN A 322 11.68 -12.16 19.29
N ALA A 323 11.89 -10.97 18.72
CA ALA A 323 10.81 -10.11 18.25
C ALA A 323 9.94 -10.79 17.19
N ILE A 324 10.53 -11.51 16.23
CA ILE A 324 9.76 -12.27 15.22
C ILE A 324 8.96 -13.39 15.88
N LEU A 325 9.59 -14.20 16.73
CA LEU A 325 8.95 -15.37 17.34
C LEU A 325 7.80 -15.00 18.29
N THR A 326 7.81 -13.80 18.86
CA THR A 326 6.81 -13.31 19.82
C THR A 326 5.89 -12.22 19.25
N GLN A 327 5.94 -11.98 17.93
CA GLN A 327 5.17 -10.90 17.29
C GLN A 327 3.66 -11.09 17.47
N TRP A 328 3.16 -12.33 17.42
CA TRP A 328 1.74 -12.63 17.63
C TRP A 328 1.31 -12.43 19.08
N ASP A 329 2.20 -12.67 20.05
CA ASP A 329 1.90 -12.40 21.45
C ASP A 329 1.64 -10.91 21.66
N ARG A 330 2.51 -10.05 21.08
CA ARG A 330 2.32 -8.59 21.13
C ARG A 330 1.09 -8.12 20.37
N THR A 331 0.76 -8.75 19.24
CA THR A 331 -0.44 -8.42 18.47
C THR A 331 -1.72 -8.75 19.22
N LEU A 332 -1.77 -9.90 19.89
CA LEU A 332 -2.99 -10.40 20.53
C LEU A 332 -3.17 -9.93 21.97
N LYS A 333 -2.07 -9.65 22.69
CA LYS A 333 -2.11 -9.19 24.09
C LYS A 333 -3.08 -8.01 24.33
N PRO A 334 -3.05 -6.89 23.57
CA PRO A 334 -3.96 -5.78 23.83
C PRO A 334 -5.42 -6.09 23.47
N LEU A 335 -5.68 -7.09 22.64
CA LEU A 335 -7.04 -7.49 22.25
C LEU A 335 -7.70 -8.44 23.26
N LYS A 336 -6.91 -9.12 24.09
CA LYS A 336 -7.38 -10.11 25.08
C LYS A 336 -7.43 -9.52 26.48
N THR A 337 -8.24 -8.48 26.66
CA THR A 337 -8.43 -7.81 27.96
C THR A 337 -9.26 -8.61 28.96
N ARG A 338 -10.00 -9.62 28.49
CA ARG A 338 -10.74 -10.59 29.33
C ARG A 338 -10.20 -12.00 29.09
N THR A 339 -9.70 -12.64 30.15
CA THR A 339 -9.30 -14.05 30.13
C THR A 339 -10.53 -14.96 30.25
N VAL A 340 -10.65 -15.93 29.34
CA VAL A 340 -11.71 -16.94 29.35
C VAL A 340 -11.10 -18.30 29.70
N PRO A 341 -11.50 -18.94 30.82
CA PRO A 341 -11.05 -20.28 31.18
C PRO A 341 -11.34 -21.28 30.05
N GLY A 342 -10.37 -22.14 29.73
CA GLY A 342 -10.51 -23.12 28.65
C GLY A 342 -10.36 -22.56 27.22
N SER A 343 -10.14 -21.25 27.04
CA SER A 343 -9.79 -20.73 25.72
C SER A 343 -8.39 -21.22 25.32
N PHE A 344 -8.33 -22.08 24.31
CA PHE A 344 -7.05 -22.52 23.76
C PHE A 344 -6.26 -21.29 23.30
N LYS A 345 -4.95 -21.28 23.55
CA LYS A 345 -4.06 -20.37 22.80
C LYS A 345 -4.44 -20.56 21.34
N PRO A 346 -4.80 -19.49 20.59
CA PRO A 346 -5.09 -19.62 19.17
C PRO A 346 -3.91 -20.40 18.64
N ALA A 347 -4.18 -21.56 18.04
CA ALA A 347 -3.12 -22.32 17.43
C ALA A 347 -2.33 -21.28 16.64
N SER A 348 -1.05 -21.06 17.01
CA SER A 348 -0.09 -20.35 16.15
C SER A 348 -0.50 -20.73 14.74
N VAL A 349 -0.68 -19.76 13.83
CA VAL A 349 -1.40 -19.83 12.53
C VAL A 349 -0.91 -20.99 11.64
N SER A 350 -1.00 -22.20 12.13
CA SER A 350 -0.08 -23.31 11.94
C SER A 350 -0.90 -24.54 11.61
N HIS A 351 -2.22 -24.60 11.83
CA HIS A 351 -2.98 -25.73 11.31
C HIS A 351 -3.11 -25.66 9.78
N TYR A 352 -3.52 -24.52 9.21
CA TYR A 352 -3.55 -24.34 7.75
C TYR A 352 -2.15 -24.38 7.13
N LEU A 353 -1.15 -23.80 7.81
CA LEU A 353 0.24 -23.80 7.36
C LEU A 353 0.98 -25.12 7.62
N LYS A 354 0.61 -25.96 8.60
CA LYS A 354 1.17 -27.32 8.75
C LYS A 354 0.59 -28.25 7.70
N ALA A 355 -0.70 -28.10 7.37
CA ALA A 355 -1.34 -28.94 6.34
C ALA A 355 -0.84 -28.63 4.93
N TRP A 356 -0.68 -27.35 4.57
CA TRP A 356 -0.28 -26.94 3.21
C TRP A 356 1.14 -26.39 3.10
N GLY A 357 1.81 -26.09 4.20
CA GLY A 357 3.16 -25.52 4.18
C GLY A 357 4.21 -26.50 3.68
N ALA A 358 4.11 -27.80 3.99
CA ALA A 358 5.02 -28.79 3.43
C ALA A 358 4.86 -28.94 1.90
N PRO A 359 3.65 -29.10 1.33
CA PRO A 359 3.44 -29.09 -0.12
C PRO A 359 3.88 -27.78 -0.80
N ILE A 360 3.56 -26.62 -0.22
CA ILE A 360 3.94 -25.31 -0.76
C ILE A 360 5.46 -25.12 -0.68
N LEU A 361 6.11 -25.53 0.41
CA LEU A 361 7.56 -25.50 0.55
C LEU A 361 8.22 -26.41 -0.49
N LEU A 362 7.72 -27.63 -0.68
CA LEU A 362 8.25 -28.56 -1.67
C LEU A 362 8.12 -27.99 -3.10
N ALA A 363 6.94 -27.47 -3.46
CA ALA A 363 6.72 -26.81 -4.74
C ALA A 363 7.60 -25.57 -4.91
N SER A 364 7.79 -24.78 -3.85
CA SER A 364 8.62 -23.57 -3.88
C SER A 364 10.10 -23.91 -4.09
N LEU A 365 10.61 -24.91 -3.37
CA LEU A 365 11.98 -25.40 -3.49
C LEU A 365 12.24 -26.00 -4.88
N LEU A 366 11.29 -26.78 -5.43
CA LEU A 366 11.38 -27.33 -6.78
C LEU A 366 11.41 -26.24 -7.86
N LEU A 367 10.61 -25.18 -7.69
CA LEU A 367 10.59 -24.05 -8.63
C LEU A 367 11.85 -23.17 -8.53
N ILE A 368 12.36 -22.93 -7.32
CA ILE A 368 13.64 -22.24 -7.11
C ILE A 368 14.79 -23.04 -7.74
N TYR A 369 14.81 -24.36 -7.55
CA TYR A 369 15.81 -25.24 -8.15
C TYR A 369 15.74 -25.25 -9.69
N LYS A 370 14.53 -25.26 -10.26
CA LYS A 370 14.33 -25.21 -11.71
C LYS A 370 14.75 -23.86 -12.31
N SER A 371 14.48 -22.75 -11.62
CA SER A 371 14.90 -21.41 -12.07
C SER A 371 16.42 -21.22 -12.10
N SER A 372 17.15 -21.91 -11.21
CA SER A 372 18.61 -21.89 -11.18
C SER A 372 19.25 -22.70 -12.32
N PHE A 373 18.51 -23.59 -12.98
CA PHE A 373 18.99 -24.38 -14.12
C PHE A 373 18.83 -23.67 -15.46
N PHE A 374 17.94 -22.68 -15.55
CA PHE A 374 17.71 -21.86 -16.75
C PHE A 374 18.54 -20.55 -16.77
N LEU A 375 19.38 -20.33 -15.75
CA LEU A 375 20.24 -19.15 -15.59
C LEU A 375 21.74 -19.49 -15.71
N LYS A 376 22.07 -20.64 -16.31
CA LYS A 376 23.42 -20.94 -16.80
C LYS A 376 23.52 -20.72 -18.30
#